data_AF-A0A520BR53-F1
#
_entry.id   AF-A0A520BR53-F1
#
_cell.length_a   1.000
_cell.length_b   1.000
_cell.length_c   1.000
_cell.angle_alpha   90.00
_cell.angle_beta   90.00
_cell.angle_gamma   90.00
#
_symmetry.space_group_name_H-M   'P 1'
#
loop_
_entity.id
_entity.type
_entity.pdbx_description
1 polymer ?
#
loop_
_entity_poly.entity_id
_entity_poly.type
_entity_poly.pdbx_seq_one_letter_code
_entity_poly.pdbx_strand_id
1 'polypeptide(L)'
;MTYRHRRRLPPPSLAPRRINAEQGRPCLVIDDRFSAEHQPVQASLQQLERFSALMAAQGWPAHVARLAYDRLYAGERFGFARRVGRGELPGLAAQLLVSWRASRCEAPAR
;
A
#
# COMPACT_ATOMS: atom_id res chain seq x y z
N MET A 1 -38.23 37.63 -10.72
CA MET A 1 -37.03 37.57 -11.59
C MET A 1 -35.93 38.37 -10.94
N THR A 2 -34.88 37.74 -10.40
CA THR A 2 -33.77 38.42 -9.71
C THR A 2 -32.44 37.87 -10.24
N TYR A 3 -31.61 38.80 -10.70
CA TYR A 3 -30.38 38.56 -11.47
C TYR A 3 -29.25 38.02 -10.59
N ARG A 4 -28.61 36.94 -11.03
CA ARG A 4 -27.43 36.34 -10.38
C ARG A 4 -26.19 37.22 -10.58
N HIS A 5 -25.61 37.74 -9.49
CA HIS A 5 -24.27 38.35 -9.49
C HIS A 5 -23.20 37.30 -9.83
N ARG A 6 -22.69 37.30 -11.06
CA ARG A 6 -21.46 36.58 -11.42
C ARG A 6 -20.25 37.33 -10.87
N ARG A 7 -19.66 36.82 -9.79
CA ARG A 7 -18.34 37.29 -9.31
C ARG A 7 -17.30 36.96 -10.37
N ARG A 8 -16.59 37.97 -10.88
CA ARG A 8 -15.44 37.78 -11.78
C ARG A 8 -14.30 37.14 -10.98
N LEU A 9 -13.95 35.90 -11.31
CA LEU A 9 -12.75 35.26 -10.80
C LEU A 9 -11.53 35.97 -11.41
N PRO A 10 -10.50 36.32 -10.62
CA PRO A 10 -9.28 36.89 -11.17
C PRO A 10 -8.56 35.85 -12.06
N PRO A 11 -7.90 36.29 -13.15
CA PRO A 11 -7.17 35.37 -14.02
C PRO A 11 -5.99 34.73 -13.25
N PRO A 12 -5.60 33.49 -13.61
CA PRO A 12 -4.44 32.83 -13.01
C PRO A 12 -3.17 33.64 -13.32
N SER A 13 -2.50 34.10 -12.26
CA SER A 13 -1.26 34.85 -12.39
C SER A 13 -0.12 33.93 -12.83
N LEU A 14 0.38 34.14 -14.05
CA LEU A 14 1.56 33.45 -14.64
C LEU A 14 2.89 34.17 -14.34
N ALA A 15 2.91 35.13 -13.42
CA ALA A 15 4.14 35.82 -13.04
C ALA A 15 4.82 35.08 -11.86
N PRO A 16 6.14 34.85 -11.91
CA PRO A 16 6.89 34.29 -10.80
C PRO A 16 6.84 35.25 -9.60
N ARG A 17 6.09 34.87 -8.56
CA ARG A 17 6.06 35.61 -7.30
C ARG A 17 7.40 35.44 -6.60
N ARG A 18 8.10 36.54 -6.32
CA ARG A 18 9.24 36.54 -5.39
C ARG A 18 8.69 36.19 -4.00
N ILE A 19 8.96 34.97 -3.56
CA ILE A 19 8.58 34.48 -2.24
C ILE A 19 9.62 35.06 -1.28
N ASN A 20 9.21 36.01 -0.42
CA ASN A 20 10.06 36.43 0.69
C ASN A 20 10.16 35.25 1.65
N ALA A 21 11.36 34.69 1.75
CA ALA A 21 11.69 33.53 2.54
C ALA A 21 11.82 33.89 4.02
N GLU A 22 10.72 34.30 4.67
CA GLU A 22 10.65 34.30 6.13
C GLU A 22 9.31 33.73 6.60
N GLN A 23 9.42 32.74 7.49
CA GLN A 23 8.38 32.20 8.36
C GLN A 23 7.39 31.21 7.74
N GLY A 24 7.90 29.98 7.63
CA GLY A 24 7.08 28.79 7.49
C GLY A 24 7.96 27.67 7.01
N ARG A 25 8.85 27.15 7.87
CA ARG A 25 9.45 25.83 7.62
C ARG A 25 8.30 24.83 7.73
N PRO A 26 7.81 24.19 6.65
CA PRO A 26 7.15 22.91 6.84
C PRO A 26 8.24 21.97 7.33
N CYS A 27 8.36 21.80 8.64
CA CYS A 27 9.06 20.65 9.17
C CYS A 27 8.18 19.47 8.75
N LEU A 28 8.57 18.82 7.66
CA LEU A 28 7.94 17.59 7.21
C LEU A 28 8.35 16.54 8.24
N VAL A 29 7.59 16.48 9.33
CA VAL A 29 7.70 15.41 10.31
C VAL A 29 7.16 14.18 9.59
N ILE A 30 8.07 13.41 9.00
CA ILE A 30 7.77 12.03 8.64
C ILE A 30 7.54 11.35 9.98
N ASP A 31 6.27 11.23 10.36
CA ASP A 31 5.89 10.51 11.54
C ASP A 31 6.16 9.03 11.24
N ASP A 32 7.35 8.56 11.62
CA ASP A 32 7.82 7.17 11.43
C ASP A 32 7.03 6.16 12.29
N ARG A 33 5.92 6.59 12.87
CA ARG A 33 4.96 5.73 13.54
C ARG A 33 4.08 5.08 12.48
N PHE A 34 4.66 4.16 11.73
CA PHE A 34 3.88 3.14 11.04
C PHE A 34 3.01 2.47 12.11
N SER A 35 1.71 2.79 12.13
CA SER A 35 0.74 2.04 12.94
C SER A 35 0.99 0.57 12.72
N ALA A 36 0.97 -0.25 13.78
CA ALA A 36 1.30 -1.67 13.69
C ALA A 36 0.53 -2.40 12.57
N GLU A 37 -0.59 -1.84 12.11
CA GLU A 37 -1.41 -2.26 10.95
C GLU A 37 -0.69 -2.15 9.59
N HIS A 38 0.29 -1.27 9.43
CA HIS A 38 1.04 -0.99 8.20
C HIS A 38 2.41 -1.68 8.12
N GLN A 39 2.79 -2.46 9.13
CA GLN A 39 4.07 -3.16 9.09
C GLN A 39 4.07 -4.16 7.93
N PRO A 40 5.14 -4.14 7.10
CA PRO A 40 5.21 -5.00 5.93
C PRO A 40 5.16 -6.48 6.34
N VAL A 41 4.59 -7.31 5.48
CA VAL A 41 4.62 -8.76 5.67
C VAL A 41 6.07 -9.22 5.77
N GLN A 42 6.41 -10.02 6.79
CA GLN A 42 7.75 -10.58 6.97
C GLN A 42 8.01 -11.75 6.00
N ALA A 43 7.96 -11.45 4.71
CA ALA A 43 8.27 -12.36 3.61
C ALA A 43 9.31 -11.69 2.70
N SER A 44 10.19 -12.48 2.08
CA SER A 44 11.15 -11.90 1.15
C SER A 44 10.43 -11.38 -0.10
N LEU A 45 10.91 -10.26 -0.66
CA LEU A 45 10.35 -9.68 -1.88
C LEU A 45 10.31 -10.73 -3.01
N GLN A 46 11.36 -11.53 -3.13
CA GLN A 46 11.46 -12.61 -4.11
C GLN A 46 10.34 -13.66 -3.97
N GLN A 47 9.93 -13.99 -2.75
CA GLN A 47 8.80 -14.91 -2.52
C GLN A 47 7.47 -14.28 -2.98
N LEU A 48 7.27 -12.99 -2.72
CA LEU A 48 6.06 -12.27 -3.15
C LEU A 48 6.00 -12.12 -4.68
N GLU A 49 7.12 -11.86 -5.33
CA GLU A 49 7.24 -11.82 -6.79
C GLU A 49 6.95 -13.19 -7.42
N ARG A 50 7.57 -14.25 -6.89
CA ARG A 50 7.30 -15.63 -7.35
C ARG A 50 5.83 -16.00 -7.17
N PHE A 51 5.24 -15.67 -6.03
CA PHE A 51 3.82 -15.88 -5.77
C PHE A 51 2.95 -15.12 -6.78
N SER A 52 3.25 -13.84 -7.01
CA SER A 52 2.56 -13.00 -7.98
C SER A 52 2.61 -13.59 -9.40
N ALA A 53 3.77 -14.09 -9.82
CA ALA A 53 3.95 -14.72 -11.13
C ALA A 53 3.12 -16.02 -11.24
N LEU A 54 3.14 -16.89 -10.22
CA LEU A 54 2.36 -18.13 -10.20
C LEU A 54 0.85 -17.87 -10.20
N MET A 55 0.41 -16.85 -9.47
CA MET A 55 -0.97 -16.40 -9.46
C MET A 55 -1.42 -15.86 -10.82
N ALA A 56 -0.59 -15.03 -11.47
CA ALA A 56 -0.86 -14.51 -12.81
C ALA A 56 -0.93 -15.62 -13.86
N ALA A 57 -0.02 -16.61 -13.80
CA ALA A 57 -0.03 -17.78 -14.70
C ALA A 57 -1.32 -18.62 -14.61
N GLN A 58 -2.04 -18.54 -13.49
CA GLN A 58 -3.31 -19.24 -13.26
C GLN A 58 -4.54 -18.34 -13.47
N GLY A 59 -4.35 -17.10 -13.95
CA GLY A 59 -5.43 -16.17 -14.27
C GLY A 59 -5.86 -15.26 -13.11
N TRP A 60 -5.12 -15.23 -12.00
CA TRP A 60 -5.47 -14.50 -10.78
C TRP A 60 -4.41 -13.46 -10.43
N PRO A 61 -4.23 -12.37 -11.19
CA PRO A 61 -3.15 -11.42 -10.94
C PRO A 61 -3.16 -10.88 -9.50
N ALA A 62 -1.97 -10.77 -8.92
CA ALA A 62 -1.75 -10.18 -7.60
C ALA A 62 -0.70 -9.06 -7.70
N HIS A 63 -0.83 -8.02 -6.88
CA HIS A 63 0.12 -6.90 -6.88
C HIS A 63 1.13 -7.06 -5.74
N VAL A 64 2.41 -7.23 -6.07
CA VAL A 64 3.49 -7.41 -5.08
C VAL A 64 3.51 -6.29 -4.04
N ALA A 65 3.40 -5.03 -4.47
CA ALA A 65 3.35 -3.89 -3.55
C ALA A 65 2.18 -3.98 -2.55
N ARG A 66 0.99 -4.39 -3.02
CA ARG A 66 -0.16 -4.60 -2.11
C ARG A 66 0.03 -5.81 -1.22
N LEU A 67 0.64 -6.89 -1.71
CA LEU A 67 0.96 -8.05 -0.86
C LEU A 67 1.93 -7.69 0.27
N ALA A 68 2.85 -6.76 0.02
CA ALA A 68 3.83 -6.31 1.01
C ALA A 68 3.19 -5.42 2.10
N TYR A 69 2.31 -4.49 1.72
CA TYR A 69 1.83 -3.43 2.63
C TYR A 69 0.34 -3.52 3.02
N ASP A 70 -0.51 -4.16 2.20
CA ASP A 70 -1.94 -4.35 2.47
C ASP A 70 -2.17 -5.76 3.03
N ARG A 71 -2.24 -5.84 4.36
CA ARG A 71 -2.34 -7.11 5.08
C ARG A 71 -3.63 -7.87 4.82
N LEU A 72 -4.75 -7.16 4.65
CA LEU A 72 -6.02 -7.80 4.34
C LEU A 72 -5.95 -8.42 2.94
N TYR A 73 -5.48 -7.65 1.97
CA TYR A 73 -5.27 -8.14 0.60
C TYR A 73 -4.30 -9.33 0.56
N ALA A 74 -3.18 -9.28 1.28
CA ALA A 74 -2.23 -10.38 1.38
C ALA A 74 -2.88 -11.65 1.94
N GLY A 75 -3.58 -11.53 3.07
CA GLY A 75 -4.26 -12.67 3.73
C GLY A 75 -5.32 -13.31 2.82
N GLU A 76 -6.14 -12.51 2.15
CA GLU A 76 -7.14 -13.00 1.19
C GLU A 76 -6.48 -13.74 0.02
N ARG A 77 -5.43 -13.17 -0.57
CA ARG A 77 -4.74 -13.76 -1.73
C ARG A 77 -4.02 -15.05 -1.37
N PHE A 78 -3.33 -15.11 -0.23
CA PHE A 78 -2.69 -16.34 0.23
C PHE A 78 -3.73 -17.41 0.57
N GLY A 79 -4.82 -17.05 1.27
CA GLY A 79 -5.89 -17.98 1.62
C GLY A 79 -6.66 -18.50 0.40
N PHE A 80 -6.85 -17.66 -0.62
CA PHE A 80 -7.42 -18.03 -1.91
C PHE A 80 -6.49 -19.00 -2.65
N ALA A 81 -5.23 -18.61 -2.87
CA ALA A 81 -4.23 -19.41 -3.58
C ALA A 81 -4.00 -20.79 -2.95
N ARG A 82 -4.08 -20.89 -1.61
CA ARG A 82 -4.00 -22.16 -0.90
C ARG A 82 -5.17 -23.11 -1.19
N ARG A 83 -6.36 -22.58 -1.47
CA ARG A 83 -7.58 -23.39 -1.73
C ARG A 83 -7.77 -23.73 -3.20
N VAL A 84 -7.49 -22.79 -4.09
CA VAL A 84 -7.81 -22.93 -5.52
C VAL A 84 -6.58 -23.12 -6.41
N GLY A 85 -5.38 -22.85 -5.87
CA GLY A 85 -4.15 -22.92 -6.64
C GLY A 85 -3.80 -24.33 -7.05
N ARG A 86 -3.06 -24.44 -8.15
CA ARG A 86 -2.53 -25.71 -8.68
C ARG A 86 -1.00 -25.70 -8.66
N GLY A 87 -0.41 -26.89 -8.67
CA GLY A 87 1.04 -27.08 -8.69
C GLY A 87 1.70 -26.59 -7.41
N GLU A 88 2.74 -25.77 -7.56
CA GLU A 88 3.54 -25.24 -6.42
C GLU A 88 2.85 -24.11 -5.65
N LEU A 89 1.79 -23.51 -6.22
CA LEU A 89 1.16 -22.30 -5.68
C LEU A 89 0.56 -22.50 -4.26
N PRO A 90 -0.17 -23.59 -3.96
CA PRO A 90 -0.70 -23.81 -2.61
C PRO A 90 0.37 -23.96 -1.54
N GLY A 91 1.51 -24.58 -1.88
CA GLY A 91 2.64 -24.77 -0.97
C GLY A 91 3.30 -23.43 -0.63
N LEU A 92 3.57 -22.62 -1.64
CA LEU A 92 4.11 -21.26 -1.44
C LEU A 92 3.12 -20.36 -0.68
N ALA A 93 1.83 -20.45 -1.00
CA ALA A 93 0.78 -19.70 -0.31
C ALA A 93 0.69 -20.08 1.18
N ALA A 94 0.87 -21.36 1.52
CA ALA A 94 0.89 -21.81 2.92
C ALA A 94 2.08 -21.23 3.69
N GLN A 95 3.27 -21.19 3.10
CA GLN A 95 4.46 -20.59 3.70
C GLN A 95 4.25 -19.09 3.96
N LEU A 96 3.78 -18.35 2.95
CA LEU A 96 3.49 -16.91 3.06
C LEU A 96 2.39 -16.62 4.09
N LEU A 97 1.40 -17.50 4.23
CA LEU A 97 0.35 -17.36 5.23
C LEU A 97 0.89 -17.52 6.67
N VAL A 98 1.90 -18.37 6.87
CA VAL A 98 2.60 -18.50 8.18
C VAL A 98 3.35 -17.21 8.49
N SER A 99 4.17 -16.71 7.56
CA SER A 99 4.88 -15.44 7.72
C SER A 99 3.91 -14.29 8.01
N TRP A 100 2.82 -14.19 7.25
CA TRP A 100 1.78 -13.18 7.46
C TRP A 100 1.13 -13.26 8.84
N ARG A 101 0.84 -14.46 9.35
CA ARG A 101 0.31 -14.64 10.71
C ARG A 101 1.32 -14.24 11.77
N ALA A 102 2.59 -14.59 11.58
CA ALA A 102 3.65 -14.20 12.52
C ALA A 102 3.77 -12.68 12.63
N SER A 103 3.68 -11.96 11.50
CA SER A 103 3.66 -10.49 11.48
C SER A 103 2.45 -9.85 12.18
N ARG A 104 1.40 -10.62 12.51
CA ARG A 104 0.26 -10.13 13.31
C ARG A 104 0.48 -10.25 14.83
N CYS A 105 1.35 -11.16 15.26
CA CYS A 105 1.61 -11.41 16.67
C CYS A 105 2.72 -10.52 17.24
N GLU A 106 3.57 -9.97 16.37
CA GLU A 106 4.60 -9.00 16.74
C GLU A 106 3.98 -7.60 16.92
N ALA A 107 3.21 -7.44 18.00
CA ALA A 107 2.87 -6.12 18.51
C ALA A 107 4.12 -5.51 19.18
N PRO A 108 4.40 -4.21 19.03
CA PRO A 108 5.64 -3.62 19.51
C PRO A 108 5.74 -3.75 21.03
N ALA A 109 6.80 -4.41 21.50
CA ALA A 109 7.31 -4.18 22.85
C ALA A 109 7.67 -2.69 22.96
N ARG A 110 7.13 -2.05 24.00
CA ARG A 110 7.29 -0.63 24.32
C ARG A 110 8.73 -0.26 24.63
#